data_AF-A0A821AML4-F1
#
_entry.id   AF-A0A821AML4-F1
#
_cell.length_a   1.000
_cell.length_b   1.000
_cell.length_c   1.000
_cell.angle_alpha   90.00
_cell.angle_beta   90.00
_cell.angle_gamma   90.00
#
_symmetry.space_group_name_H-M   'P 1'
#
loop_
_entity.id
_entity.type
_entity.pdbx_description
1 polymer ?
#
loop_
_entity_poly.entity_id
_entity_poly.type
_entity_poly.pdbx_seq_one_letter_code
_entity_poly.pdbx_strand_id
1 'polypeptide(L)'
;IVGFDIILTDHLKPILLEVNANPSLRIDFDTENESGKLIYQSSPIDEEIKKPLVLETLKLALPKKKLNTFVRHAQLQVNDELMAQRVEKVAQRRVEERNEKIKSARKTRFDLKSNPFFSRPSDSITK
;
A
#
# COMPACT_ATOMS: atom_id res chain seq x y z
N ILE A 1 -14.79 13.10 -24.08
CA ILE A 1 -14.58 14.17 -23.08
C ILE A 1 -14.27 15.42 -23.88
N VAL A 2 -14.94 16.53 -23.59
CA VAL A 2 -14.69 17.82 -24.26
C VAL A 2 -14.32 18.86 -23.21
N GLY A 3 -13.42 19.78 -23.56
CA GLY A 3 -13.05 20.92 -22.72
C GLY A 3 -13.85 22.15 -23.12
N PHE A 4 -14.38 22.87 -22.13
CA PHE A 4 -15.02 24.17 -22.34
C PHE A 4 -14.17 25.23 -21.67
N ASP A 5 -13.69 26.18 -22.46
CA ASP A 5 -12.97 27.32 -21.94
C ASP A 5 -13.97 28.44 -21.70
N ILE A 6 -14.11 28.81 -20.42
CA ILE A 6 -15.12 29.76 -19.96
C ILE A 6 -14.41 30.88 -19.21
N ILE A 7 -14.69 32.12 -19.58
CA ILE A 7 -14.29 33.29 -18.81
C ILE A 7 -15.49 33.82 -18.00
N LEU A 8 -15.24 34.30 -16.79
CA LEU A 8 -16.24 34.96 -15.97
C LEU A 8 -16.06 36.47 -16.07
N THR A 9 -17.16 37.21 -16.27
CA THR A 9 -17.13 38.68 -16.16
C THR A 9 -17.10 39.12 -14.70
N ASP A 10 -16.95 40.42 -14.47
CA ASP A 10 -17.11 41.09 -13.18
C ASP A 10 -18.44 40.77 -12.46
N HIS A 11 -19.51 40.54 -13.22
CA HIS A 11 -20.82 40.09 -12.73
C HIS A 11 -20.97 38.56 -12.62
N LEU A 12 -19.86 37.80 -12.68
CA LEU A 12 -19.84 36.32 -12.68
C LEU A 12 -20.64 35.68 -13.82
N LYS A 13 -20.87 36.40 -14.92
CA LYS A 13 -21.53 35.84 -16.09
C LYS A 13 -20.54 34.96 -16.85
N PRO A 14 -20.84 33.67 -17.07
CA PRO A 14 -19.97 32.81 -17.88
C PRO A 14 -20.11 33.15 -19.37
N ILE A 15 -18.97 33.32 -20.03
CA ILE A 15 -18.87 33.49 -21.48
C ILE A 15 -18.03 32.33 -22.02
N LEU A 16 -18.62 31.56 -22.93
CA LEU A 16 -17.93 30.50 -23.65
C LEU A 16 -16.94 31.10 -24.65
N LEU A 17 -15.68 30.67 -24.57
CA LEU A 17 -14.62 31.08 -25.48
C LEU A 17 -14.42 30.03 -26.59
N GLU A 18 -14.15 28.79 -26.20
CA GLU A 18 -13.93 27.70 -27.13
C GLU A 18 -14.42 26.36 -26.57
N VAL A 19 -14.58 25.41 -27.49
CA VAL A 19 -14.85 24.01 -27.17
C VAL A 19 -13.76 23.15 -27.81
N ASN A 20 -12.96 22.51 -26.97
CA ASN A 20 -11.89 21.62 -27.41
C ASN A 20 -12.38 20.17 -27.40
N ALA A 21 -12.41 19.53 -28.57
CA ALA A 21 -12.79 18.12 -28.71
C ALA A 21 -11.75 17.15 -28.13
N ASN A 22 -10.51 17.60 -27.92
CA ASN A 22 -9.40 16.82 -27.39
C ASN A 22 -8.63 17.63 -26.32
N PRO A 23 -9.24 17.89 -25.14
CA PRO A 23 -8.58 18.60 -24.05
C PRO A 23 -7.39 17.81 -23.52
N SER A 24 -6.36 18.50 -23.03
CA SER A 24 -5.18 17.85 -22.43
C SER A 24 -5.56 17.07 -21.17
N LEU A 25 -5.06 15.83 -21.09
CA LEU A 25 -5.16 14.96 -19.92
C LEU A 25 -3.78 14.73 -19.25
N ARG A 26 -2.77 15.55 -19.57
CA ARG A 26 -1.47 15.51 -18.88
C ARG A 26 -1.67 15.82 -17.39
N ILE A 27 -0.96 15.07 -16.55
CA ILE A 27 -0.92 15.25 -15.08
C ILE A 27 0.44 15.77 -14.61
N ASP A 28 1.23 16.28 -15.55
CA ASP A 28 2.53 16.88 -15.34
C ASP A 28 2.62 18.20 -16.11
N PHE A 29 3.59 19.01 -15.73
CA PHE A 29 3.92 20.27 -16.39
C PHE A 29 5.44 20.37 -16.59
N ASP A 30 5.81 21.17 -17.58
CA ASP A 30 7.19 21.39 -17.94
C ASP A 30 7.74 22.50 -17.02
N THR A 31 8.87 22.26 -16.38
CA THR A 31 9.57 23.25 -15.55
C THR A 31 11.06 23.22 -15.88
N GLU A 32 11.73 24.37 -15.80
CA GLU A 32 13.18 24.43 -15.92
C GLU A 32 13.82 24.20 -14.55
N ASN A 33 14.88 23.39 -14.52
CA ASN A 33 15.71 23.25 -13.33
C ASN A 33 16.77 24.36 -13.26
N GLU A 34 17.51 24.43 -12.15
CA GLU A 34 18.58 25.43 -11.94
C GLU A 34 19.69 25.40 -13.00
N SER A 35 19.83 24.28 -13.73
CA SER A 35 20.77 24.13 -14.84
C SER A 35 20.19 24.55 -16.20
N GLY A 36 18.98 25.11 -16.24
CA GLY A 36 18.26 25.49 -17.47
C GLY A 36 17.74 24.30 -18.28
N LYS A 37 17.70 23.10 -17.71
CA LYS A 37 17.18 21.90 -18.37
C LYS A 37 15.69 21.76 -18.07
N LEU A 38 14.89 21.57 -19.12
CA LEU A 38 13.48 21.20 -19.01
C LEU A 38 13.32 19.82 -18.38
N ILE A 39 12.53 19.76 -17.32
CA ILE A 39 12.12 18.55 -16.62
C ILE A 39 10.59 18.52 -16.50
N TYR A 40 10.04 17.32 -16.36
CA TYR A 40 8.61 17.11 -16.14
C TYR A 40 8.34 16.97 -14.65
N GLN A 41 7.46 17.82 -14.12
CA GLN A 41 7.05 17.79 -12.73
C GLN A 41 5.58 17.39 -12.64
N SER A 42 5.27 16.45 -11.74
CA SER A 42 3.89 16.03 -11.48
C SER A 42 3.08 17.17 -10.89
N SER A 43 1.82 17.31 -11.32
CA SER A 43 0.84 18.24 -10.79
C SER A 43 -0.18 17.49 -9.93
N PRO A 44 -0.13 17.65 -8.60
CA PRO A 44 -1.09 16.99 -7.71
C PRO A 44 -2.55 17.37 -8.00
N ILE A 45 -2.77 18.63 -8.39
CA ILE A 45 -4.10 19.15 -8.72
C ILE A 45 -4.64 18.49 -9.99
N ASP A 46 -3.81 18.39 -11.03
CA ASP A 46 -4.20 17.70 -12.26
C ASP A 46 -4.47 16.22 -12.02
N GLU A 47 -3.69 15.58 -11.15
CA GLU A 47 -3.90 14.19 -10.78
C GLU A 47 -5.26 13.99 -10.09
N GLU A 48 -5.58 14.84 -9.11
CA GLU A 48 -6.82 14.81 -8.35
C GLU A 48 -8.05 15.04 -9.24
N ILE A 49 -7.93 15.90 -10.26
CA ILE A 49 -9.05 16.25 -11.14
C ILE A 49 -9.17 15.28 -12.32
N LYS A 50 -8.06 15.03 -13.05
CA LYS A 50 -8.10 14.34 -14.34
C LYS A 50 -8.18 12.82 -14.19
N LYS A 51 -7.59 12.21 -13.15
CA LYS A 51 -7.70 10.75 -12.97
C LYS A 51 -9.14 10.31 -12.71
N PRO A 52 -9.90 10.92 -11.78
CA PRO A 52 -11.31 10.56 -11.58
C PRO A 52 -12.16 10.86 -12.82
N LEU A 53 -11.93 11.98 -13.51
CA LEU A 53 -12.65 12.33 -14.74
C LEU A 53 -12.57 11.21 -15.79
N VAL A 54 -11.35 10.72 -16.06
CA VAL A 54 -11.14 9.63 -17.02
C VAL A 54 -11.74 8.32 -16.52
N LEU A 55 -11.52 7.98 -15.25
CA LEU A 55 -12.04 6.75 -14.63
C LEU A 55 -13.56 6.67 -14.72
N GLU A 56 -14.25 7.74 -14.31
CA GLU A 56 -15.72 7.79 -14.33
C GLU A 56 -16.26 7.80 -15.76
N THR A 57 -15.58 8.49 -16.69
CA THR A 57 -15.95 8.42 -18.11
C THR A 57 -15.88 6.99 -18.64
N LEU A 58 -14.83 6.25 -18.30
CA LEU A 58 -14.71 4.84 -18.71
C LEU A 58 -15.79 3.97 -18.08
N LYS A 59 -16.11 4.16 -16.79
CA LYS A 59 -17.21 3.42 -16.13
C LYS A 59 -18.56 3.65 -16.83
N LEU A 60 -18.83 4.87 -17.28
CA LEU A 60 -20.06 5.22 -18.00
C LEU A 60 -20.08 4.71 -19.44
N ALA A 61 -18.95 4.81 -20.15
CA ALA A 61 -18.83 4.41 -21.55
C ALA A 61 -18.71 2.89 -21.74
N LEU A 62 -18.20 2.16 -20.74
CA LEU A 62 -18.01 0.72 -20.84
C LEU A 62 -19.35 -0.02 -20.83
N PRO A 63 -19.57 -0.97 -21.76
CA PRO A 63 -20.73 -1.85 -21.71
C PRO A 63 -20.76 -2.63 -20.38
N LYS A 64 -21.92 -2.65 -19.70
CA LYS A 64 -22.12 -3.26 -18.37
C LYS A 64 -21.52 -4.67 -18.21
N LYS A 65 -21.51 -5.47 -19.29
CA LYS A 65 -20.90 -6.81 -19.31
C LYS A 65 -19.39 -6.79 -19.05
N LYS A 66 -18.66 -5.81 -19.57
CA LYS A 66 -17.21 -5.66 -19.37
C LYS A 66 -16.87 -5.09 -18.00
N LEU A 67 -17.72 -4.21 -17.46
CA LEU A 67 -17.56 -3.65 -16.12
C LEU A 67 -17.64 -4.75 -15.05
N ASN A 68 -18.60 -5.66 -15.14
CA ASN A 68 -18.73 -6.78 -14.20
C ASN A 68 -17.51 -7.70 -14.19
N THR A 69 -16.89 -7.93 -15.35
CA THR A 69 -15.66 -8.71 -15.45
C THR A 69 -14.48 -7.99 -14.80
N PHE A 70 -14.34 -6.68 -15.02
CA PHE A 70 -13.32 -5.86 -14.36
C PHE A 70 -13.48 -5.82 -12.84
N VAL A 71 -14.70 -5.61 -12.35
CA VAL A 71 -15.01 -5.61 -10.92
C VAL A 71 -14.71 -6.96 -10.29
N ARG A 72 -15.06 -8.07 -10.95
CA ARG A 72 -14.71 -9.42 -10.51
C ARG A 72 -13.20 -9.63 -10.42
N HIS A 73 -12.44 -9.20 -11.42
CA HIS A 73 -10.97 -9.32 -11.39
C HIS A 73 -10.34 -8.47 -10.27
N ALA A 74 -10.82 -7.25 -10.05
CA ALA A 74 -10.33 -6.41 -8.96
C ALA A 74 -10.63 -7.03 -7.58
N GLN A 75 -11.82 -7.61 -7.38
CA GLN A 75 -12.17 -8.30 -6.14
C GLN A 75 -11.38 -9.58 -5.91
N LEU A 76 -11.05 -10.33 -6.97
CA LEU A 76 -10.16 -11.48 -6.87
C LEU A 76 -8.77 -11.07 -6.39
N GLN A 77 -8.19 -10.00 -6.95
CA GLN A 77 -6.88 -9.49 -6.51
C GLN A 77 -6.86 -9.07 -5.03
N VAL A 78 -7.89 -8.34 -4.58
CA VAL A 78 -8.01 -7.93 -3.17
C VAL A 78 -8.14 -9.15 -2.25
N ASN A 79 -8.90 -10.16 -2.67
CA ASN A 79 -9.03 -11.40 -1.90
C ASN A 79 -7.72 -12.19 -1.86
N ASP A 80 -6.99 -12.29 -2.97
CA ASP A 80 -5.69 -12.95 -3.04
C ASP A 80 -4.66 -12.28 -2.12
N GLU A 81 -4.62 -10.95 -2.12
CA GLU A 81 -3.76 -10.16 -1.23
C GLU A 81 -4.12 -10.36 0.24
N LEU A 82 -5.42 -10.34 0.57
CA LEU A 82 -5.90 -10.62 1.93
C LEU A 82 -5.54 -12.03 2.39
N MET A 83 -5.62 -13.01 1.49
CA MET A 83 -5.24 -14.39 1.78
C MET A 83 -3.73 -14.53 2.00
N ALA A 84 -2.89 -13.85 1.20
CA ALA A 84 -1.45 -13.81 1.41
C ALA A 84 -1.09 -13.25 2.80
N GLN A 85 -1.71 -12.13 3.20
CA GLN A 85 -1.51 -11.54 4.53
C GLN A 85 -1.96 -12.48 5.67
N ARG A 86 -3.04 -13.23 5.48
CA ARG A 86 -3.50 -14.22 6.48
C ARG A 86 -2.51 -15.37 6.63
N VAL A 87 -2.01 -15.90 5.51
CA VAL A 87 -1.01 -16.99 5.51
C VAL A 87 0.26 -16.53 6.21
N GLU A 88 0.72 -15.31 5.93
CA GLU A 88 1.90 -14.72 6.56
C GLU A 88 1.72 -14.56 8.08
N LYS A 89 0.57 -14.05 8.53
CA LYS A 89 0.26 -13.96 9.98
C LYS A 89 0.25 -15.33 10.67
N VAL A 90 -0.27 -16.36 10.02
CA VAL A 90 -0.25 -17.72 10.58
C VAL A 90 1.18 -18.25 10.67
N ALA A 91 2.00 -18.00 9.66
CA ALA A 91 3.42 -18.38 9.69
C ALA A 91 4.17 -17.68 10.83
N GLN A 92 3.95 -16.37 11.02
CA GLN A 92 4.53 -15.59 12.11
C GLN A 92 4.15 -16.15 13.49
N ARG A 93 2.86 -16.42 13.74
CA ARG A 93 2.40 -17.02 15.00
C ARG A 93 3.09 -18.36 15.30
N ARG A 94 3.25 -19.22 14.29
CA ARG A 94 3.93 -20.52 14.47
C ARG A 94 5.41 -20.36 14.83
N VAL A 95 6.08 -19.36 14.27
CA VAL A 95 7.47 -19.04 14.61
C VAL A 95 7.57 -18.51 16.03
N GLU A 96 6.66 -17.63 16.44
CA GLU A 96 6.59 -17.10 17.82
C GLU A 96 6.34 -18.22 18.84
N GLU A 97 5.36 -19.07 18.62
CA GLU A 97 5.07 -20.24 19.48
C GLU A 97 6.28 -21.17 19.61
N ARG A 98 6.99 -21.41 18.50
CA ARG A 98 8.22 -22.22 18.51
C ARG A 98 9.34 -21.54 19.30
N ASN A 99 9.51 -20.23 19.15
CA ASN A 99 10.51 -19.46 19.87
C ASN A 99 10.23 -19.44 21.39
N GLU A 100 8.96 -19.29 21.79
CA GLU A 100 8.55 -19.36 23.19
C GLU A 100 8.77 -20.75 23.79
N LYS A 101 8.47 -21.83 23.04
CA LYS A 101 8.81 -23.20 23.46
C LYS A 101 10.31 -23.41 23.63
N ILE A 102 11.14 -22.83 22.75
CA ILE A 102 12.60 -22.92 22.87
C ILE A 102 13.10 -22.15 24.09
N LYS A 103 12.56 -20.96 24.36
CA LYS A 103 12.90 -20.17 25.55
C LYS A 103 12.53 -20.90 26.84
N SER A 104 11.32 -21.46 26.92
CA SER A 104 10.88 -22.21 28.10
C SER A 104 11.71 -23.48 28.33
N ALA A 105 12.06 -24.22 27.28
CA ALA A 105 12.95 -25.38 27.36
C ALA A 105 14.39 -25.03 27.78
N ARG A 106 14.89 -23.84 27.41
CA ARG A 106 16.21 -23.34 27.87
C ARG A 106 16.17 -22.95 29.34
N LYS A 107 15.08 -22.33 29.80
CA LYS A 107 14.89 -21.94 31.20
C LYS A 107 14.87 -23.18 32.12
N THR A 108 14.09 -24.20 31.78
CA THR A 108 14.02 -25.45 32.55
C THR A 108 15.36 -26.20 32.60
N ARG A 109 16.15 -26.17 31.51
CA ARG A 109 17.53 -26.73 31.50
C ARG A 109 18.51 -25.96 32.37
N PHE A 110 18.34 -24.65 32.54
CA PHE A 110 19.18 -23.84 33.43
C PHE A 110 18.85 -24.10 34.89
N ASP A 111 17.56 -24.22 35.22
CA ASP A 111 17.09 -24.52 36.58
C ASP A 111 17.60 -25.90 37.08
N LEU A 112 17.68 -26.90 36.20
CA LEU A 112 18.25 -28.22 36.53
C LEU A 112 19.75 -28.18 36.91
N LYS A 113 20.53 -27.22 36.40
CA LYS A 113 21.95 -27.03 36.80
C LYS A 113 22.11 -26.30 38.13
N SER A 114 21.07 -25.62 38.61
CA SER A 114 21.04 -24.96 39.92
C SER A 114 20.55 -25.87 41.04
N ASN A 115 20.23 -27.14 40.73
CA ASN A 115 19.67 -28.08 41.69
C ASN A 115 20.76 -28.54 42.68
N PRO A 116 20.64 -28.24 43.99
CA PRO A 116 21.65 -28.57 45.00
C PRO A 116 21.76 -30.07 45.31
N PHE A 117 21.07 -30.95 44.59
CA PHE A 117 21.23 -32.40 44.70
C PHE A 117 22.42 -32.99 43.92
N PHE A 118 23.08 -32.18 43.07
CA PHE A 118 24.32 -32.56 42.38
C PHE A 118 25.58 -31.93 43.00
N SER A 119 25.51 -31.42 44.24
CA SER A 119 26.73 -31.16 45.01
C SER A 119 27.38 -32.49 45.38
N ARG A 120 28.58 -32.74 44.82
CA ARG A 120 29.44 -33.85 45.25
C ARG A 120 29.58 -33.80 46.77
N PRO A 121 29.34 -34.91 47.50
CA PRO A 121 29.65 -34.94 48.92
C PRO A 121 31.17 -34.73 49.09
N SER A 122 31.54 -33.84 50.01
CA SER A 122 32.93 -33.59 50.39
C SER A 122 33.45 -34.80 51.16
N ASP A 123 34.41 -35.53 50.58
CA ASP A 123 35.13 -36.59 51.29
C ASP A 123 36.09 -35.95 52.31
N SER A 124 35.62 -35.79 53.54
CA SER A 124 36.47 -35.62 54.72
C SER A 124 36.67 -36.99 55.37
N ILE A 125 37.77 -37.67 55.03
CA ILE A 125 38.26 -38.82 55.79
C ILE A 125 39.41 -38.34 56.67
N THR A 126 39.12 -38.18 57.95
CA THR A 126 40.09 -38.13 59.05
C THR A 126 40.64 -39.52 59.33
N LYS A 127 41.96 -39.67 59.33
CA LYS A 127 42.75 -40.22 60.45
C LYS A 127 44.23 -39.91 60.23
#